data_AF-A0A6J4YAG1-F1
#
_entry.id   AF-A0A6J4YAG1-F1
#
_cell.length_a   1.000
_cell.length_b   1.000
_cell.length_c   1.000
_cell.angle_alpha   90.00
_cell.angle_beta   90.00
_cell.angle_gamma   90.00
#
_symmetry.space_group_name_H-M   'P 1'
#
loop_
_entity.id
_entity.type
_entity.pdbx_description
1 polymer ?
#
loop_
_entity_poly.entity_id
_entity_poly.type
_entity_poly.pdbx_seq_one_letter_code
_entity_poly.pdbx_strand_id
1 'polypeptide(L)' 'MAYVYLLDLYKYIDARLEDATGGLDTPQGDRATVKFAQGRIDALTEFQIFLKENFNPKLPRRIRESLTSKKSP' A
#
# COMPACT_ATOMS: atom_id res chain seq x y z
N MET A 1 21.42 0.34 -3.13
CA MET A 1 20.72 -0.70 -3.92
C MET A 1 19.55 -1.33 -3.16
N ALA A 2 19.71 -1.89 -1.96
CA ALA A 2 18.60 -2.53 -1.22
C ALA A 2 17.35 -1.65 -0.99
N TYR A 3 17.54 -0.35 -0.70
CA TYR A 3 16.43 0.55 -0.39
C TYR A 3 15.56 0.92 -1.59
N VAL A 4 16.10 0.86 -2.81
CA VAL A 4 15.35 1.19 -4.04
C VAL A 4 14.24 0.17 -4.24
N TYR A 5 14.55 -1.12 -4.07
CA TYR A 5 13.57 -2.20 -4.16
C TYR A 5 12.45 -2.09 -3.11
N LEU A 6 12.77 -1.67 -1.88
CA LEU A 6 11.75 -1.45 -0.85
C LEU A 6 10.84 -0.26 -1.20
N LEU A 7 11.41 0.82 -1.74
CA LEU A 7 10.62 1.97 -2.18
C LEU A 7 9.73 1.64 -3.39
N ASP A 8 10.24 0.85 -4.34
CA ASP A 8 9.45 0.40 -5.48
C ASP A 8 8.36 -0.58 -5.06
N LEU A 9 8.62 -1.42 -4.05
CA LEU A 9 7.61 -2.27 -3.44
C LEU A 9 6.51 -1.44 -2.76
N TYR A 10 6.85 -0.36 -2.04
CA TYR A 10 5.85 0.55 -1.49
C TYR A 10 4.99 1.19 -2.58
N LYS A 11 5.61 1.73 -3.64
CA LYS A 11 4.86 2.30 -4.78
C LYS A 11 3.94 1.28 -5.44
N TYR A 12 4.43 0.04 -5.59
CA TYR A 12 3.63 -1.04 -6.14
C TYR A 12 2.42 -1.35 -5.26
N ILE A 13 2.61 -1.48 -3.94
CA ILE A 13 1.50 -1.71 -3.00
C ILE A 13 0.51 -0.56 -3.04
N ASP A 14 0.97 0.69 -3.04
CA ASP A 14 0.11 1.87 -3.08
C ASP A 14 -0.73 1.90 -4.38
N ALA A 15 -0.11 1.64 -5.54
CA ALA A 15 -0.84 1.55 -6.82
C ALA A 15 -1.87 0.41 -6.82
N ARG A 16 -1.54 -0.74 -6.23
CA ARG A 16 -2.48 -1.87 -6.13
C ARG A 16 -3.62 -1.61 -5.16
N LEU A 17 -3.40 -0.82 -4.12
CA LEU A 17 -4.44 -0.38 -3.20
C LEU A 17 -5.39 0.58 -3.92
N GLU A 18 -4.86 1.57 -4.65
CA GLU A 18 -5.65 2.51 -5.44
C GLU A 18 -6.54 1.80 -6.48
N ASP A 19 -5.97 0.84 -7.22
CA ASP A 19 -6.71 -0.03 -8.15
C ASP A 19 -7.86 -0.79 -7.45
N ALA A 20 -7.60 -1.34 -6.26
CA ALA A 20 -8.56 -2.15 -5.53
C ALA A 20 -9.68 -1.29 -4.92
N THR A 21 -9.36 -0.09 -4.43
CA THR A 21 -10.34 0.87 -3.91
C THR A 21 -11.19 1.48 -5.02
N GLY A 22 -10.61 1.80 -6.18
CA GLY A 22 -11.37 2.30 -7.33
C GLY A 22 -12.40 1.30 -7.86
N GLY A 23 -12.15 0.00 -7.67
CA GLY A 23 -13.13 -1.06 -7.98
C GLY A 23 -14.32 -1.13 -7.02
N LEU A 24 -14.20 -0.59 -5.80
CA LEU A 24 -15.29 -0.54 -4.81
C LEU A 24 -16.24 0.65 -5.04
N ASP A 25 -15.74 1.75 -5.58
CA ASP A 25 -16.54 2.94 -5.88
C ASP A 25 -17.43 2.78 -7.13
N THR A 26 -17.35 1.64 -7.82
CA THR A 26 -18.17 1.38 -9.00
C THR A 26 -19.53 0.78 -8.58
N PRO A 27 -20.66 1.51 -8.73
CA PRO A 27 -21.96 1.15 -8.12
C PRO A 27 -22.64 -0.10 -8.71
N GLN A 28 -21.97 -0.84 -9.60
CA GLN A 28 -22.50 -2.01 -10.31
C GLN A 28 -21.72 -3.31 -10.04
N GLY A 29 -20.79 -3.30 -9.08
CA GLY A 29 -20.01 -4.49 -8.74
C GLY A 29 -20.87 -5.59 -8.11
N ASP A 30 -20.79 -6.80 -8.66
CA ASP A 30 -21.32 -8.01 -8.01
C ASP A 30 -20.74 -8.15 -6.59
N ARG A 31 -21.52 -8.67 -5.64
CA ARG A 31 -21.09 -8.88 -4.24
C ARG A 31 -19.80 -9.70 -4.16
N ALA A 32 -19.59 -10.63 -5.08
CA ALA A 32 -18.36 -11.39 -5.20
C ALA A 32 -17.16 -10.50 -5.54
N THR A 33 -17.31 -9.56 -6.47
CA THR A 33 -16.27 -8.60 -6.88
C THR A 33 -15.93 -7.65 -5.74
N VAL A 34 -16.93 -7.16 -5.01
CA VAL A 34 -16.73 -6.29 -3.84
C VAL A 34 -15.95 -7.04 -2.75
N LYS A 35 -16.36 -8.27 -2.42
CA LYS A 35 -15.68 -9.09 -1.40
C LYS A 35 -14.24 -9.43 -1.81
N PHE A 36 -14.01 -9.70 -3.10
CA PHE A 36 -12.68 -9.95 -3.63
C PHE A 36 -11.79 -8.71 -3.54
N ALA A 37 -12.30 -7.54 -3.93
CA ALA A 37 -11.58 -6.27 -3.82
C ALA A 37 -11.24 -5.95 -2.36
N GLN A 38 -12.18 -6.18 -1.44
CA GLN A 38 -11.93 -6.00 0.00
C GLN A 38 -10.81 -6.91 0.50
N GLY A 39 -10.83 -8.20 0.17
CA GLY A 39 -9.76 -9.12 0.57
C GLY A 39 -8.39 -8.72 0.02
N ARG A 40 -8.33 -8.13 -1.18
CA ARG A 40 -7.09 -7.57 -1.72
C ARG A 40 -6.60 -6.36 -0.92
N ILE A 41 -7.51 -5.45 -0.55
CA ILE A 41 -7.19 -4.29 0.27
C ILE A 41 -6.64 -4.72 1.62
N ASP A 42 -7.29 -5.69 2.26
CA ASP A 42 -6.88 -6.21 3.57
C ASP A 42 -5.45 -6.78 3.50
N ALA A 43 -5.19 -7.68 2.55
CA ALA A 43 -3.87 -8.29 2.38
C ALA A 43 -2.76 -7.26 2.04
N LEU A 44 -3.04 -6.30 1.14
CA LEU A 44 -2.09 -5.26 0.78
C LEU A 44 -1.80 -4.32 1.96
N THR A 45 -2.82 -4.03 2.77
CA THR A 45 -2.66 -3.22 3.99
C THR A 45 -1.80 -3.95 5.03
N GLU A 46 -2.04 -5.24 5.24
CA GLU A 46 -1.21 -6.08 6.12
C GLU A 46 0.26 -6.09 5.67
N PHE A 47 0.52 -6.28 4.37
CA PHE A 47 1.88 -6.18 3.84
C PHE A 47 2.50 -4.80 4.07
N GLN A 48 1.74 -3.73 3.87
CA GLN A 48 2.24 -2.38 4.10
C GLN A 48 2.61 -2.16 5.57
N ILE A 49 1.80 -2.66 6.51
CA ILE A 49 2.07 -2.61 7.96
C ILE A 49 3.33 -3.41 8.29
N PHE A 50 3.40 -4.66 7.83
CA PHE A 50 4.57 -5.52 8.06
C PHE A 50 5.87 -4.87 7.56
N LEU A 51 5.85 -4.31 6.35
CA LEU A 51 7.01 -3.62 5.79
C LEU A 51 7.41 -2.40 6.62
N LYS A 52 6.43 -1.61 7.07
CA LYS A 52 6.66 -0.43 7.89
C LYS A 52 7.29 -0.79 9.23
N GLU A 53 6.78 -1.81 9.91
CA GLU A 53 7.27 -2.20 11.22
C GLU A 53 8.68 -2.83 11.15
N ASN A 54 8.94 -3.64 10.13
CA ASN A 54 10.17 -4.45 10.08
C ASN A 54 11.32 -3.79 9.30
N PHE A 55 11.01 -2.90 8.34
CA PHE A 55 12.00 -2.36 7.42
C PHE A 55 12.12 -0.84 7.44
N ASN A 56 11.08 -0.07 7.78
CA ASN A 56 11.25 1.40 7.88
C ASN A 56 12.26 1.83 8.95
N PRO A 57 12.38 1.20 10.12
CA PRO A 57 13.41 1.58 11.10
C PRO A 57 14.84 1.47 10.54
N LYS A 58 15.05 0.61 9.54
CA LYS A 58 16.34 0.37 8.87
C LYS A 58 16.60 1.33 7.70
N LEU A 59 15.65 2.19 7.37
CA LEU A 59 15.80 3.20 6.32
C LEU A 59 16.59 4.41 6.82
N PRO A 60 17.48 4.99 5.97
CA PRO A 60 18.08 6.28 6.23
C PRO A 60 17.02 7.34 6.55
N ARG A 61 17.31 8.22 7.52
CA ARG A 61 16.36 9.22 8.04
C ARG A 61 15.67 10.03 6.94
N ARG A 62 16.44 10.54 5.97
CA ARG A 62 15.93 11.29 4.81
C ARG A 62 14.83 10.55 4.02
N ILE A 63 14.92 9.22 3.93
CA ILE A 63 13.95 8.39 3.20
C ILE A 63 12.70 8.19 4.05
N ARG A 64 12.86 7.96 5.36
CA ARG A 64 11.73 7.86 6.30
C ARG A 64 10.85 9.10 6.26
N GLU A 65 11.47 10.29 6.31
CA GLU A 65 10.76 11.58 6.29
C GLU A 65 9.93 11.74 5.01
N SER A 66 10.44 11.30 3.85
CA SER A 66 9.70 11.32 2.58
C SER A 66 8.49 10.39 2.55
N LEU A 67 8.56 9.25 3.26
CA LEU A 67 7.46 8.27 3.34
C LEU A 67 6.36 8.73 4.30
N THR A 68 6.71 9.46 5.36
CA THR A 68 5.74 10.05 6.28
C THR A 68 5.08 11.31 5.72
N SER A 69 5.80 12.13 4.95
CA SER A 69 5.29 13.38 4.38
C SER A 69 4.21 13.17 3.30
N LYS A 70 4.16 11.99 2.66
CA LYS A 70 3.11 11.66 1.68
C LYS A 70 1.74 11.34 2.31
N LYS A 71 1.63 11.31 3.64
CA LYS A 71 0.38 11.08 4.40
C LYS A 71 -0.16 12.35 5.09
N SER A 72 0.10 13.54 4.56
CA SER A 72 -0.68 14.73 4.94
C SER A 72 -1.76 14.99 3.88
N PRO A 73 -3.05 14.72 4.17
CA PRO A 73 -4.13 15.51 3.59
C PRO A 73 -4.02 16.98 4.02
#